data_AF-T1KXN7-F1
#
_entry.id   AF-T1KXN7-F1
#
_cell.length_a   1.000
_cell.length_b   1.000
_cell.length_c   1.000
_cell.angle_alpha   90.00
_cell.angle_beta   90.00
_cell.angle_gamma   90.00
#
_symmetry.space_group_name_H-M   'P 1'
#
loop_
_entity.id
_entity.type
_entity.pdbx_description
1 polymer ?
#
loop_
_entity_poly.entity_id
_entity_poly.type
_entity_poly.pdbx_seq_one_letter_code
_entity_poly.pdbx_strand_id
1 'polypeptide(L)'
;MADERNDNRYLRGLSRSVDELNANTLILKLTEQVACGRSEPKVCEKLIYPLMNYNLEELNSTIIRVQVSDAHQDIILDWSKDWYDIKRDTFRQLAEFTGISLKSAYDISFWKPPVTNDVYPENPFAFRADGRAWFRITNSYPSPEDIPRSGLRCTKQDFKDKFFRDGDCFALNTKMKMEVTLDELYVSYRLVHLDLIDKTECNRLFCHHMSNKAFLDKQAKITNPNIESYLRAQYRPVPRIEYGDINFNYDFHNAKDIREREIHADLNIGQYFYSYCTAFLNATTNQRTPRIYWPNRG
;
A
#
# COMPACT_ATOMS: atom_id res chain seq x y z
N MET A 1 -28.75 13.00 -59.82
CA MET A 1 -28.59 11.54 -59.62
C MET A 1 -27.29 11.10 -60.26
N ALA A 2 -26.23 11.00 -59.46
CA ALA A 2 -24.91 10.42 -59.74
C ALA A 2 -24.22 10.32 -58.36
N ASP A 3 -24.60 9.37 -57.51
CA ASP A 3 -24.10 7.97 -57.35
C ASP A 3 -22.70 7.87 -56.70
N GLU A 4 -22.61 8.30 -55.43
CA GLU A 4 -22.16 7.59 -54.19
C GLU A 4 -21.15 6.41 -54.21
N ARG A 5 -20.46 6.09 -55.31
CA ARG A 5 -19.64 4.85 -55.37
C ARG A 5 -18.15 4.96 -55.01
N ASN A 6 -17.65 6.11 -54.57
CA ASN A 6 -16.19 6.27 -54.34
C ASN A 6 -15.74 6.27 -52.86
N ASP A 7 -16.64 6.41 -51.89
CA ASP A 7 -16.26 6.47 -50.46
C ASP A 7 -15.93 5.11 -49.82
N ASN A 8 -16.37 4.02 -50.44
CA ASN A 8 -16.21 2.68 -49.85
C ASN A 8 -14.81 2.07 -50.05
N ARG A 9 -13.93 2.70 -50.84
CA ARG A 9 -12.58 2.17 -51.14
C ARG A 9 -11.52 2.68 -50.16
N TYR A 10 -11.69 3.87 -49.57
CA TYR A 10 -10.80 4.40 -48.53
C TYR A 10 -11.03 3.73 -47.15
N LEU A 11 -12.29 3.42 -46.83
CA LEU A 11 -12.65 2.78 -45.54
C LEU A 11 -12.14 1.33 -45.42
N ARG A 12 -12.00 0.60 -46.54
CA ARG A 12 -11.42 -0.77 -46.52
C ARG A 12 -9.90 -0.80 -46.33
N GLY A 13 -9.20 0.28 -46.66
CA GLY A 13 -7.74 0.38 -46.44
C GLY A 13 -7.39 0.58 -44.96
N LEU A 14 -8.20 1.35 -44.23
CA LEU A 14 -8.00 1.61 -42.80
C LEU A 14 -8.37 0.42 -41.91
N SER A 15 -9.42 -0.33 -42.28
CA SER A 15 -9.90 -1.51 -41.54
C SER A 15 -8.86 -2.64 -41.44
N ARG A 16 -7.87 -2.72 -42.34
CA ARG A 16 -6.83 -3.76 -42.29
C ARG A 16 -5.60 -3.41 -41.43
N SER A 17 -5.52 -2.18 -40.90
CA SER A 17 -4.35 -1.76 -40.10
C SER A 17 -4.62 -1.61 -38.60
N VAL A 18 -5.89 -1.73 -38.18
CA VAL A 18 -6.29 -1.50 -36.77
C VAL A 18 -5.93 -2.68 -35.86
N ASP A 19 -5.77 -3.89 -36.42
CA ASP A 19 -5.48 -5.09 -35.62
C ASP A 19 -4.01 -5.21 -35.16
N GLU A 20 -3.11 -4.31 -35.59
CA GLU A 20 -1.66 -4.39 -35.28
C GLU A 20 -1.05 -3.09 -34.72
N LEU A 21 -1.83 -2.04 -34.50
CA LEU A 21 -1.32 -0.76 -34.00
C LEU A 21 -1.60 -0.59 -32.50
N ASN A 22 -0.52 -0.56 -31.70
CA ASN A 22 -0.55 -0.14 -30.30
C ASN A 22 -1.30 1.20 -30.16
N ALA A 23 -2.20 1.30 -29.18
CA ALA A 23 -3.02 2.48 -28.88
C ALA A 23 -2.20 3.79 -28.86
N ASN A 24 -0.96 3.74 -28.36
CA ASN A 24 -0.05 4.90 -28.33
C ASN A 24 0.36 5.38 -29.74
N THR A 25 0.52 4.45 -30.69
CA THR A 25 0.84 4.77 -32.09
C THR A 25 -0.38 5.30 -32.84
N LEU A 26 -1.58 4.88 -32.45
CA LEU A 26 -2.84 5.38 -33.02
C LEU A 26 -3.11 6.83 -32.57
N ILE A 27 -2.87 7.13 -31.29
CA ILE A 27 -2.99 8.48 -30.74
C ILE A 27 -2.03 9.45 -31.42
N LEU A 28 -0.76 9.08 -31.60
CA LEU A 28 0.23 9.91 -32.30
C LEU A 28 -0.20 10.21 -33.75
N LYS A 29 -0.67 9.21 -34.50
CA LYS A 29 -1.15 9.40 -35.88
C LYS A 29 -2.40 10.28 -35.97
N LEU A 30 -3.32 10.16 -35.02
CA LEU A 30 -4.51 11.02 -34.96
C LEU A 30 -4.15 12.47 -34.60
N THR A 31 -3.19 12.67 -33.70
CA THR A 31 -2.70 14.00 -33.33
C THR A 31 -1.98 14.68 -34.51
N GLU A 32 -1.22 13.92 -35.29
CA GLU A 32 -0.59 14.39 -36.55
C GLU A 32 -1.62 14.77 -37.62
N GLN A 33 -2.69 13.98 -37.79
CA GLN A 33 -3.72 14.27 -38.80
C GLN A 33 -4.60 15.48 -38.45
N VAL A 34 -4.89 15.68 -37.15
CA VAL A 34 -5.60 16.87 -36.67
C VAL A 34 -4.74 18.13 -36.82
N ALA A 35 -3.43 18.04 -36.59
CA ALA A 35 -2.49 19.14 -36.84
C ALA A 35 -2.36 19.49 -38.34
N CYS A 36 -2.58 18.52 -39.24
CA CYS A 36 -2.53 18.71 -40.69
C CYS A 36 -3.84 19.17 -41.36
N GLY A 37 -4.91 19.44 -40.61
CA GLY A 37 -6.15 20.04 -41.14
C GLY A 37 -6.88 19.21 -42.21
N ARG A 38 -6.68 17.88 -42.25
CA ARG A 38 -7.10 17.01 -43.37
C ARG A 38 -8.33 16.14 -43.16
N SER A 39 -9.14 16.37 -42.12
CA SER A 39 -10.37 15.59 -41.88
C SER A 39 -11.62 16.47 -41.78
N GLU A 40 -12.69 16.05 -42.45
CA GLU A 40 -14.00 16.70 -42.35
C GLU A 40 -14.55 16.64 -40.91
N PRO A 41 -15.16 17.72 -40.39
CA PRO A 41 -15.52 17.87 -38.98
C PRO A 41 -16.46 16.77 -38.45
N LYS A 42 -17.26 16.12 -39.31
CA LYS A 42 -18.22 15.08 -38.91
C LYS A 42 -17.59 13.71 -38.64
N VAL A 43 -16.40 13.43 -39.18
CA VAL A 43 -15.69 12.16 -38.96
C VAL A 43 -14.92 12.19 -37.63
N CYS A 44 -14.42 13.38 -37.25
CA CYS A 44 -13.78 13.61 -35.96
C CYS A 44 -14.74 13.35 -34.79
N GLU A 45 -15.97 13.86 -34.80
CA GLU A 45 -16.90 13.66 -33.68
C GLU A 45 -17.23 12.17 -33.44
N LYS A 46 -17.49 11.38 -34.48
CA LYS A 46 -17.90 9.98 -34.31
C LYS A 46 -16.78 9.04 -33.82
N LEU A 47 -15.51 9.37 -34.07
CA LEU A 47 -14.37 8.54 -33.64
C LEU A 47 -13.72 9.07 -32.36
N ILE A 48 -13.71 10.38 -32.14
CA ILE A 48 -13.08 11.01 -30.98
C ILE A 48 -13.92 10.83 -29.72
N TYR A 49 -15.26 10.96 -29.78
CA TYR A 49 -16.09 10.84 -28.57
C TYR A 49 -16.02 9.46 -27.90
N PRO A 50 -16.05 8.32 -28.64
CA PRO A 50 -15.82 7.02 -28.03
C PRO A 50 -14.37 6.85 -27.53
N LEU A 51 -13.35 7.27 -28.30
CA LEU A 51 -11.94 7.13 -27.89
C LEU A 51 -11.54 8.05 -26.71
N MET A 52 -12.17 9.21 -26.56
CA MET A 52 -11.97 10.08 -25.39
C MET A 52 -12.67 9.50 -24.16
N ASN A 53 -13.83 8.87 -24.32
CA ASN A 53 -14.57 8.28 -23.19
C ASN A 53 -13.94 6.96 -22.71
N TYR A 54 -13.34 6.17 -23.61
CA TYR A 54 -12.59 4.96 -23.24
C TYR A 54 -11.22 5.26 -22.60
N ASN A 55 -10.60 6.42 -22.88
CA ASN A 55 -9.30 6.79 -22.29
C ASN A 55 -9.39 7.63 -21.00
N LEU A 56 -10.50 8.34 -20.74
CA LEU A 56 -10.61 9.21 -19.55
C LEU A 56 -10.78 8.42 -18.23
N GLU A 57 -11.39 7.24 -18.26
CA GLU A 57 -11.48 6.37 -17.08
C GLU A 57 -10.15 5.66 -16.79
N GLU A 58 -9.39 5.25 -17.82
CA GLU A 58 -8.03 4.70 -17.66
C GLU A 58 -7.02 5.75 -17.16
N LEU A 59 -7.20 7.04 -17.47
CA LEU A 59 -6.33 8.13 -17.00
C LEU A 59 -6.55 8.54 -15.53
N ASN A 60 -7.66 8.12 -14.92
CA ASN A 60 -8.06 8.53 -13.57
C ASN A 60 -7.88 7.46 -12.51
N SER A 61 -7.41 6.27 -12.87
CA SER A 61 -7.06 5.25 -11.91
C SER A 61 -5.61 4.82 -12.08
N THR A 62 -5.05 4.21 -11.04
CA THR A 62 -3.76 3.53 -11.10
C THR A 62 -3.92 2.17 -10.46
N ILE A 63 -3.47 1.14 -11.16
CA ILE A 63 -3.51 -0.23 -10.68
C ILE A 63 -2.11 -0.58 -10.18
N ILE A 64 -2.04 -0.94 -8.90
CA ILE A 64 -0.83 -1.50 -8.31
C ILE A 64 -1.05 -2.98 -8.03
N ARG A 65 -0.02 -3.80 -8.22
CA ARG A 65 -0.06 -5.22 -7.90
C ARG A 65 0.53 -5.48 -6.53
N VAL A 66 -0.22 -6.18 -5.68
CA VAL A 66 0.25 -6.63 -4.38
C VAL A 66 0.41 -8.13 -4.37
N GLN A 67 1.62 -8.61 -4.04
CA GLN A 67 1.99 -10.02 -4.08
C GLN A 67 2.23 -10.57 -2.66
N VAL A 68 1.73 -11.78 -2.39
CA VAL A 68 2.09 -12.61 -1.23
C VAL A 68 2.46 -13.99 -1.74
N SER A 69 3.73 -14.37 -1.62
CA SER A 69 4.22 -15.64 -2.19
C SER A 69 3.90 -15.73 -3.69
N ASP A 70 3.10 -16.70 -4.12
CA ASP A 70 2.63 -16.93 -5.48
C ASP A 70 1.28 -16.26 -5.80
N ALA A 71 0.56 -15.80 -4.78
CA ALA A 71 -0.70 -15.09 -4.92
C ALA A 71 -0.47 -13.60 -5.17
N HIS A 72 -1.34 -12.99 -5.97
CA HIS A 72 -1.37 -11.55 -6.17
C HIS A 72 -2.81 -11.03 -6.21
N GLN A 73 -2.96 -9.76 -5.86
CA GLN A 73 -4.19 -9.00 -5.99
C GLN A 73 -3.83 -7.63 -6.57
N ASP A 74 -4.57 -7.23 -7.59
CA ASP A 74 -4.48 -5.87 -8.11
C ASP A 74 -5.35 -4.95 -7.23
N ILE A 75 -4.76 -3.84 -6.79
CA ILE A 75 -5.39 -2.79 -6.00
C ILE A 75 -5.57 -1.57 -6.90
N ILE A 76 -6.81 -1.08 -6.95
CA ILE A 76 -7.18 0.06 -7.76
C ILE A 76 -7.15 1.32 -6.88
N LEU A 77 -6.36 2.30 -7.30
CA LEU A 77 -6.31 3.65 -6.76
C LEU A 77 -7.09 4.59 -7.69
N ASP A 78 -8.31 4.95 -7.30
CA ASP A 78 -9.19 5.81 -8.10
C ASP A 78 -8.96 7.29 -7.75
N TRP A 79 -8.18 7.99 -8.58
CA TRP A 79 -7.81 9.40 -8.38
C TRP A 79 -8.96 10.38 -8.59
N SER A 80 -10.09 9.94 -9.16
CA SER A 80 -11.30 10.76 -9.25
C SER A 80 -11.90 11.05 -7.87
N LYS A 81 -11.65 10.15 -6.89
CA LYS A 81 -12.12 10.27 -5.50
C LYS A 81 -11.25 11.20 -4.66
N ASP A 82 -11.78 11.56 -3.50
CA ASP A 82 -11.01 12.26 -2.47
C ASP A 82 -9.98 11.32 -1.83
N TRP A 83 -8.90 11.91 -1.32
CA TRP A 83 -7.81 11.16 -0.70
C TRP A 83 -8.29 10.22 0.42
N TYR A 84 -9.28 10.66 1.20
CA TYR A 84 -9.88 9.84 2.26
C TYR A 84 -10.53 8.56 1.71
N ASP A 85 -11.29 8.67 0.62
CA ASP A 85 -11.96 7.53 0.00
C ASP A 85 -10.95 6.58 -0.65
N ILE A 86 -9.93 7.11 -1.33
CA ILE A 86 -8.82 6.32 -1.89
C ILE A 86 -8.17 5.48 -0.79
N LYS A 87 -7.84 6.11 0.34
CA LYS A 87 -7.22 5.44 1.49
C LYS A 87 -8.13 4.34 2.04
N ARG A 88 -9.41 4.66 2.27
CA ARG A 88 -10.40 3.70 2.81
C ARG A 88 -10.59 2.51 1.87
N ASP A 89 -10.67 2.76 0.57
CA ASP A 89 -10.82 1.72 -0.44
C ASP A 89 -9.54 0.86 -0.54
N THR A 90 -8.36 1.45 -0.36
CA THR A 90 -7.08 0.71 -0.29
C THR A 90 -7.07 -0.26 0.90
N PHE A 91 -7.47 0.20 2.09
CA PHE A 91 -7.58 -0.67 3.27
C PHE A 91 -8.61 -1.78 3.07
N ARG A 92 -9.75 -1.51 2.42
CA ARG A 92 -10.78 -2.51 2.13
C ARG A 92 -10.26 -3.61 1.21
N GLN A 93 -9.65 -3.23 0.09
CA GLN A 93 -9.05 -4.17 -0.86
C GLN A 93 -7.98 -5.05 -0.19
N LEU A 94 -7.14 -4.46 0.68
CA LEU A 94 -6.16 -5.24 1.45
C LEU A 94 -6.80 -6.14 2.51
N ALA A 95 -7.84 -5.70 3.20
CA ALA A 95 -8.55 -6.54 4.17
C ALA A 95 -9.21 -7.75 3.48
N GLU A 96 -9.80 -7.55 2.31
CA GLU A 96 -10.38 -8.61 1.48
C GLU A 96 -9.29 -9.60 1.00
N PHE A 97 -8.15 -9.09 0.54
CA PHE A 97 -7.04 -9.92 0.07
C PHE A 97 -6.38 -10.74 1.20
N THR A 98 -6.26 -10.14 2.38
CA THR A 98 -5.48 -10.72 3.49
C THR A 98 -6.32 -11.47 4.53
N GLY A 99 -7.63 -11.25 4.54
CA GLY A 99 -8.54 -11.75 5.58
C GLY A 99 -8.37 -11.08 6.94
N ILE A 100 -7.47 -10.09 7.08
CA ILE A 100 -7.30 -9.31 8.30
C ILE A 100 -8.42 -8.27 8.35
N SER A 101 -9.10 -8.19 9.50
CA SER A 101 -10.24 -7.28 9.66
C SER A 101 -9.82 -5.82 9.47
N LEU A 102 -10.71 -4.99 8.92
CA LEU A 102 -10.49 -3.55 8.82
C LEU A 102 -10.25 -2.89 10.19
N LYS A 103 -10.85 -3.41 11.26
CA LYS A 103 -10.64 -2.92 12.63
C LYS A 103 -9.20 -3.15 13.09
N SER A 104 -8.62 -4.28 12.71
CA SER A 104 -7.27 -4.67 13.13
C SER A 104 -6.18 -4.12 12.21
N ALA A 105 -6.51 -3.62 11.01
CA ALA A 105 -5.54 -2.96 10.14
C ALA A 105 -5.24 -1.55 10.65
N TYR A 106 -3.97 -1.25 10.94
CA TYR A 106 -3.57 0.05 11.54
C TYR A 106 -2.94 1.02 10.56
N ASP A 107 -1.97 0.58 9.77
CA ASP A 107 -1.30 1.42 8.79
C ASP A 107 -0.90 0.63 7.55
N ILE A 108 -0.71 1.33 6.43
CA ILE A 108 -0.03 0.83 5.25
C ILE A 108 1.19 1.71 5.04
N SER A 109 2.34 1.07 4.87
CA SER A 109 3.57 1.74 4.47
C SER A 109 4.00 1.27 3.09
N PHE A 110 4.30 2.21 2.21
CA PHE A 110 4.78 1.94 0.86
C PHE A 110 6.26 2.28 0.77
N TRP A 111 7.06 1.36 0.26
CA TRP A 111 8.50 1.52 0.09
C TRP A 111 8.85 1.23 -1.36
N LYS A 112 9.55 2.15 -2.03
CA LYS A 112 10.02 1.92 -3.40
C LYS A 112 11.36 2.61 -3.65
N PRO A 113 12.10 2.23 -4.72
CA PRO A 113 13.25 3.01 -5.14
C PRO A 113 12.84 4.46 -5.38
N PRO A 114 13.76 5.42 -5.16
CA PRO A 114 13.45 6.81 -5.43
C PRO A 114 13.16 6.91 -6.92
N VAL A 115 12.11 7.64 -7.29
CA VAL A 115 11.91 7.97 -8.70
C VAL A 115 13.00 8.97 -9.06
N THR A 116 14.05 8.52 -9.74
CA THR A 116 15.17 9.34 -10.24
C THR A 116 14.79 10.12 -11.49
N ASN A 117 13.50 10.40 -11.70
CA ASN A 117 13.13 11.27 -12.80
C ASN A 117 13.39 12.71 -12.33
N ASP A 118 13.97 13.53 -13.21
CA ASP A 118 14.19 14.97 -13.10
C ASP A 118 12.88 15.78 -12.91
N VAL A 119 12.05 15.37 -11.94
CA VAL A 119 10.76 15.98 -11.64
C VAL A 119 11.02 17.10 -10.66
N TYR A 120 10.83 18.33 -11.15
CA TYR A 120 10.78 19.53 -10.34
C TYR A 120 9.33 19.81 -9.92
N PRO A 121 9.06 20.15 -8.64
CA PRO A 121 9.99 20.12 -7.51
C PRO A 121 10.32 18.70 -7.08
N GLU A 122 11.42 18.56 -6.33
CA GLU A 122 11.95 17.29 -5.81
C GLU A 122 10.84 16.35 -5.31
N ASN A 123 11.01 15.05 -5.57
CA ASN A 123 10.07 14.03 -5.10
C ASN A 123 9.89 14.12 -3.57
N PRO A 124 8.71 14.51 -3.07
CA PRO A 124 8.53 14.79 -1.65
C PRO A 124 8.58 13.51 -0.80
N PHE A 125 8.48 12.34 -1.42
CA PHE A 125 8.56 11.05 -0.76
C PHE A 125 10.00 10.53 -0.61
N ALA A 126 10.97 11.15 -1.30
CA ALA A 126 12.36 10.71 -1.28
C ALA A 126 13.02 11.04 0.06
N PHE A 127 13.40 10.01 0.79
CA PHE A 127 14.14 10.12 2.04
C PHE A 127 15.64 10.22 1.72
N ARG A 128 16.21 11.42 1.93
CA ARG A 128 17.59 11.76 1.51
C ARG A 128 18.68 10.88 2.14
N ALA A 129 18.47 10.32 3.32
CA ALA A 129 19.52 9.59 4.05
C ALA A 129 19.74 8.15 3.54
N ASP A 130 18.76 7.55 2.88
CA ASP A 130 18.82 6.15 2.44
C ASP A 130 18.32 5.93 1.02
N GLY A 131 18.12 7.02 0.26
CA GLY A 131 17.85 6.98 -1.17
C GLY A 131 16.63 6.12 -1.51
N ARG A 132 15.54 6.25 -0.74
CA ARG A 132 14.29 5.49 -0.95
C ARG A 132 13.10 6.42 -0.91
N ALA A 133 12.05 6.11 -1.67
CA ALA A 133 10.77 6.80 -1.53
C ALA A 133 9.86 6.04 -0.56
N TRP A 134 9.29 6.76 0.39
CA TRP A 134 8.42 6.17 1.40
C TRP A 134 7.29 7.10 1.84
N PHE A 135 6.13 6.52 2.10
CA PHE A 135 5.10 7.15 2.91
C PHE A 135 4.30 6.13 3.71
N ARG A 136 3.55 6.63 4.69
CA ARG A 136 2.62 5.85 5.50
C ARG A 136 1.24 6.50 5.48
N ILE A 137 0.22 5.67 5.33
CA ILE A 137 -1.17 6.04 5.59
C ILE A 137 -1.68 5.25 6.79
N THR A 138 -2.39 5.94 7.68
CA THR A 138 -3.04 5.35 8.86
C THR A 138 -4.47 5.00 8.52
N ASN A 139 -4.93 3.86 9.03
CA ASN A 139 -6.32 3.52 8.97
C ASN A 139 -7.08 4.43 9.94
N SER A 140 -8.09 5.10 9.43
CA SER A 140 -8.93 6.00 10.24
C SER A 140 -10.13 5.25 10.83
N TYR A 141 -10.34 3.97 10.48
CA TYR A 141 -11.52 3.20 10.89
C TYR A 141 -11.76 3.23 12.42
N PRO A 142 -13.00 3.51 12.89
CA PRO A 142 -14.21 3.85 12.13
C PRO A 142 -14.38 5.36 11.87
N SER A 143 -13.49 6.20 12.39
CA SER A 143 -13.64 7.66 12.37
C SER A 143 -13.22 8.29 11.03
N PRO A 144 -13.93 9.34 10.57
CA PRO A 144 -13.38 10.25 9.58
C PRO A 144 -12.06 10.82 10.13
N GLU A 145 -11.03 10.87 9.29
CA GLU A 145 -9.76 11.46 9.69
C GLU A 145 -9.93 12.99 9.72
N ASP A 146 -10.11 13.58 10.90
CA ASP A 146 -10.32 15.04 10.99
C ASP A 146 -9.06 15.87 10.74
N ILE A 147 -7.87 15.26 10.70
CA ILE A 147 -6.61 15.99 10.50
C ILE A 147 -5.58 15.10 9.77
N PRO A 148 -5.03 15.52 8.61
CA PRO A 148 -3.87 14.84 8.03
C PRO A 148 -2.68 15.02 8.96
N ARG A 149 -2.38 14.01 9.78
CA ARG A 149 -1.14 13.95 10.57
C ARG A 149 -0.01 13.43 9.69
N SER A 150 0.44 14.27 8.77
CA SER A 150 1.69 14.09 8.06
C SER A 150 2.44 15.41 8.03
N GLY A 151 3.67 15.42 8.55
CA GLY A 151 4.61 16.53 8.37
C GLY A 151 5.05 16.73 6.91
N LEU A 152 4.68 15.81 6.00
CA LEU A 152 4.91 15.97 4.57
C LEU A 152 3.76 16.76 3.93
N ARG A 153 4.09 17.92 3.36
CA ARG A 153 3.20 18.72 2.50
C ARG A 153 3.04 18.06 1.11
N CYS A 154 2.47 16.86 1.06
CA CYS A 154 2.14 16.16 -0.19
C CYS A 154 0.66 16.37 -0.54
N THR A 155 0.39 16.70 -1.80
CA THR A 155 -0.97 16.78 -2.36
C THR A 155 -1.41 15.44 -2.91
N LYS A 156 -2.74 15.25 -3.14
CA LYS A 156 -3.28 14.08 -3.86
C LYS A 156 -2.56 13.87 -5.20
N GLN A 157 -2.26 14.96 -5.91
CA GLN A 157 -1.56 14.94 -7.19
C GLN A 157 -0.12 14.44 -7.07
N ASP A 158 0.58 14.75 -5.96
CA ASP A 158 1.93 14.21 -5.73
C ASP A 158 1.91 12.69 -5.61
N PHE A 159 0.90 12.09 -4.95
CA PHE A 159 0.77 10.64 -4.89
C PHE A 159 0.54 10.03 -6.27
N LYS A 160 -0.36 10.62 -7.07
CA LYS A 160 -0.67 10.17 -8.44
C LYS A 160 0.54 10.25 -9.36
N ASP A 161 1.20 11.40 -9.41
CA ASP A 161 2.18 11.69 -10.47
C ASP A 161 3.62 11.34 -10.07
N LYS A 162 3.92 11.35 -8.76
CA LYS A 162 5.30 11.23 -8.26
C LYS A 162 5.54 9.95 -7.47
N PHE A 163 4.49 9.31 -6.95
CA PHE A 163 4.63 8.07 -6.20
C PHE A 163 4.09 6.84 -6.92
N PHE A 164 2.83 6.81 -7.33
CA PHE A 164 2.29 5.60 -7.94
C PHE A 164 2.53 5.60 -9.44
N ARG A 165 2.97 4.47 -9.98
CA ARG A 165 2.95 4.21 -11.41
C ARG A 165 2.05 3.03 -11.68
N ASP A 166 1.36 3.10 -12.81
CA ASP A 166 0.54 1.97 -13.24
C ASP A 166 1.42 0.74 -13.46
N GLY A 167 0.99 -0.39 -12.89
CA GLY A 167 1.75 -1.63 -12.88
C GLY A 167 2.84 -1.73 -11.81
N ASP A 168 2.98 -0.75 -10.90
CA ASP A 168 3.89 -0.87 -9.75
C ASP A 168 3.60 -2.18 -8.98
N CYS A 169 4.65 -2.98 -8.75
CA CYS A 169 4.53 -4.28 -8.11
C CYS A 169 5.15 -4.25 -6.72
N PHE A 170 4.34 -4.54 -5.69
CA PHE A 170 4.75 -4.57 -4.30
C PHE A 170 4.59 -5.97 -3.73
N ALA A 171 5.61 -6.48 -3.03
CA ALA A 171 5.42 -7.61 -2.16
C ALA A 171 4.85 -7.13 -0.82
N LEU A 172 3.84 -7.83 -0.34
CA LEU A 172 3.20 -7.58 0.94
C LEU A 172 3.96 -8.26 2.05
N ASN A 173 4.19 -7.46 3.07
CA ASN A 173 4.68 -7.90 4.35
C ASN A 173 3.81 -7.33 5.46
N THR A 174 3.70 -8.04 6.56
CA THR A 174 2.81 -7.69 7.67
C THR A 174 3.53 -7.79 9.00
N LYS A 175 3.25 -6.82 9.87
CA LYS A 175 3.79 -6.79 11.23
C LYS A 175 2.66 -6.62 12.25
N MET A 176 2.54 -7.55 13.19
CA MET A 176 1.66 -7.38 14.34
C MET A 176 2.25 -6.42 15.37
N LYS A 177 1.39 -5.69 16.06
CA LYS A 177 1.71 -4.76 17.13
C LYS A 177 0.61 -4.81 18.19
N MET A 178 0.97 -4.43 19.41
CA MET A 178 0.03 -4.24 20.51
C MET A 178 -0.13 -2.74 20.80
N GLU A 179 -1.31 -2.35 21.25
CA GLU A 179 -1.53 -1.03 21.82
C GLU A 179 -0.70 -0.84 23.08
N VAL A 180 -0.40 0.41 23.46
CA VAL A 180 0.39 0.70 24.67
C VAL A 180 -0.28 0.12 25.94
N THR A 181 -1.61 0.02 25.93
CA THR A 181 -2.47 -0.58 26.96
C THR A 181 -2.49 -2.12 26.95
N LEU A 182 -1.91 -2.76 25.94
CA LEU A 182 -1.83 -4.22 25.75
C LEU A 182 -3.17 -4.96 25.65
N ASP A 183 -4.27 -4.26 25.35
CA ASP A 183 -5.61 -4.84 25.23
C ASP A 183 -6.11 -4.99 23.79
N GLU A 184 -5.37 -4.47 22.82
CA GLU A 184 -5.71 -4.54 21.40
C GLU A 184 -4.50 -4.95 20.57
N LEU A 185 -4.78 -5.73 19.52
CA LEU A 185 -3.82 -6.17 18.52
C LEU A 185 -4.14 -5.54 17.18
N TYR A 186 -3.11 -5.10 16.49
CA TYR A 186 -3.26 -4.57 15.15
C TYR A 186 -2.13 -4.98 14.22
N VAL A 187 -2.39 -4.87 12.92
CA VAL A 187 -1.49 -5.24 11.84
C VAL A 187 -1.13 -4.00 11.03
N SER A 188 0.17 -3.80 10.85
CA SER A 188 0.74 -2.88 9.89
C SER A 188 1.04 -3.60 8.59
N TYR A 189 0.50 -3.11 7.48
CA TYR A 189 0.87 -3.53 6.15
C TYR A 189 2.14 -2.78 5.69
N ARG A 190 3.03 -3.52 5.06
CA ARG A 190 4.25 -2.99 4.45
C ARG A 190 4.34 -3.51 3.03
N LEU A 191 4.07 -2.63 2.09
CA LEU A 191 4.17 -2.86 0.66
C LEU A 191 5.56 -2.42 0.20
N VAL A 192 6.39 -3.38 -0.16
CA VAL A 192 7.78 -3.15 -0.59
C VAL A 192 7.88 -3.44 -2.08
N HIS A 193 8.28 -2.45 -2.87
CA HIS A 193 8.43 -2.61 -4.31
C HIS A 193 9.44 -3.73 -4.62
N LEU A 194 9.17 -4.53 -5.64
CA LEU A 194 9.98 -5.72 -5.95
C LEU A 194 11.47 -5.38 -6.19
N ASP A 195 11.78 -4.20 -6.73
CA ASP A 195 13.15 -3.73 -6.93
C ASP A 195 13.96 -3.55 -5.63
N LEU A 196 13.30 -3.48 -4.47
CA LEU A 196 13.95 -3.39 -3.15
C LEU A 196 14.09 -4.76 -2.47
N ILE A 197 13.69 -5.84 -3.15
CA ILE A 197 13.62 -7.19 -2.59
C ILE A 197 14.65 -8.07 -3.27
N ASP A 198 15.54 -8.62 -2.46
CA ASP A 198 16.39 -9.72 -2.90
C ASP A 198 15.55 -10.99 -3.02
N LYS A 199 15.76 -11.78 -4.08
CA LYS A 199 14.99 -13.01 -4.34
C LYS A 199 15.28 -14.12 -3.32
N THR A 200 16.39 -14.04 -2.61
CA THR A 200 16.93 -15.11 -1.77
C THR A 200 17.23 -14.65 -0.35
N GLU A 201 17.60 -13.39 -0.16
CA GLU A 201 18.02 -12.86 1.12
C GLU A 201 16.91 -12.07 1.83
N CYS A 202 16.93 -12.14 3.15
CA CYS A 202 16.10 -11.28 3.99
C CYS A 202 16.81 -9.96 4.26
N ASN A 203 16.08 -8.86 4.20
CA ASN A 203 16.59 -7.53 4.51
C ASN A 203 15.71 -6.83 5.56
N ARG A 204 16.03 -5.57 5.89
CA ARG A 204 15.29 -4.81 6.91
C ARG A 204 13.82 -4.54 6.53
N LEU A 205 13.50 -4.56 5.24
CA LEU A 205 12.17 -4.26 4.70
C LEU A 205 11.34 -5.53 4.48
N PHE A 206 11.96 -6.61 3.98
CA PHE A 206 11.26 -7.79 3.49
C PHE A 206 12.02 -9.10 3.75
N CYS A 207 11.29 -10.21 3.95
CA CYS A 207 11.85 -11.55 4.09
C CYS A 207 10.85 -12.63 3.71
N HIS A 208 11.18 -13.40 2.66
CA HIS A 208 10.30 -14.42 2.07
C HIS A 208 9.80 -15.47 3.09
N HIS A 209 10.61 -15.82 4.09
CA HIS A 209 10.25 -16.82 5.10
C HIS A 209 9.10 -16.40 6.03
N MET A 210 8.83 -15.09 6.15
CA MET A 210 7.78 -14.56 7.02
C MET A 210 6.73 -13.74 6.25
N SER A 211 7.05 -13.31 5.04
CA SER A 211 6.15 -12.59 4.13
C SER A 211 5.47 -13.58 3.17
N ASN A 212 4.72 -14.52 3.73
CA ASN A 212 4.03 -15.57 2.97
C ASN A 212 2.60 -15.79 3.49
N LYS A 213 1.83 -16.53 2.69
CA LYS A 213 0.41 -16.79 2.96
C LYS A 213 0.16 -17.47 4.30
N ALA A 214 1.01 -18.41 4.72
CA ALA A 214 0.84 -19.10 6.00
C ALA A 214 0.97 -18.15 7.20
N PHE A 215 1.92 -17.20 7.14
CA PHE A 215 2.05 -16.15 8.15
C PHE A 215 0.84 -15.22 8.16
N LEU A 216 0.39 -14.79 6.98
CA LEU A 216 -0.77 -13.93 6.81
C LEU A 216 -2.05 -14.56 7.39
N ASP A 217 -2.33 -15.82 7.02
CA ASP A 217 -3.49 -16.57 7.48
C ASP A 217 -3.48 -16.75 9.01
N LYS A 218 -2.30 -16.93 9.62
CA LYS A 218 -2.20 -17.02 11.08
C LYS A 218 -2.46 -15.65 11.72
N GLN A 219 -1.91 -14.57 11.19
CA GLN A 219 -2.15 -13.22 11.72
C GLN A 219 -3.64 -12.87 11.67
N ALA A 220 -4.33 -13.16 10.56
CA ALA A 220 -5.78 -12.98 10.43
C ALA A 220 -6.56 -13.74 11.53
N LYS A 221 -6.14 -14.97 11.86
CA LYS A 221 -6.73 -15.77 12.97
C LYS A 221 -6.43 -15.17 14.35
N ILE A 222 -5.25 -14.59 14.56
CA ILE A 222 -4.86 -13.99 15.84
C ILE A 222 -5.65 -12.69 16.08
N THR A 223 -5.92 -11.90 15.04
CA THR A 223 -6.72 -10.66 15.12
C THR A 223 -8.23 -10.90 15.28
N ASN A 224 -8.62 -12.00 15.92
CA ASN A 224 -10.02 -12.34 16.18
C ASN A 224 -10.50 -11.66 17.49
N PRO A 225 -11.76 -11.19 17.57
CA PRO A 225 -12.38 -10.66 18.79
C PRO A 225 -12.18 -11.48 20.09
N ASN A 226 -12.04 -12.81 19.99
CA ASN A 226 -11.80 -13.68 21.14
C ASN A 226 -10.44 -13.39 21.82
N ILE A 227 -9.40 -13.10 21.04
CA ILE A 227 -8.08 -12.75 21.58
C ILE A 227 -8.14 -11.38 22.25
N GLU A 228 -8.80 -10.39 21.64
CA GLU A 228 -9.00 -9.08 22.28
C GLU A 228 -9.73 -9.19 23.62
N SER A 229 -10.74 -10.06 23.70
CA SER A 229 -11.48 -10.32 24.94
C SER A 229 -10.59 -10.95 26.01
N TYR A 230 -9.73 -11.91 25.62
CA TYR A 230 -8.72 -12.46 26.51
C TYR A 230 -7.77 -11.38 27.02
N LEU A 231 -7.23 -10.53 26.14
CA LEU A 231 -6.28 -9.48 26.50
C LEU A 231 -6.90 -8.46 27.47
N ARG A 232 -8.16 -8.07 27.27
CA ARG A 232 -8.89 -7.16 28.18
C ARG A 232 -9.12 -7.74 29.57
N ALA A 233 -9.18 -9.06 29.71
CA ALA A 233 -9.34 -9.75 30.99
C ALA A 233 -8.03 -9.88 31.77
N GLN A 234 -6.89 -9.61 31.15
CA GLN A 234 -5.57 -9.76 31.75
C GLN A 234 -5.15 -8.54 32.58
N TYR A 235 -4.18 -8.75 33.49
CA TYR A 235 -3.51 -7.66 34.18
C TYR A 235 -2.77 -6.74 33.19
N ARG A 236 -2.92 -5.42 33.39
CA ARG A 236 -2.33 -4.37 32.56
C ARG A 236 -1.44 -3.45 33.42
N PRO A 237 -0.24 -3.10 32.94
CA PRO A 237 0.53 -2.01 33.53
C PRO A 237 -0.31 -0.73 33.48
N VAL A 238 -0.44 -0.04 34.61
CA VAL A 238 -1.15 1.24 34.67
C VAL A 238 -0.11 2.35 34.58
N PRO A 239 -0.17 3.24 33.58
CA PRO A 239 0.74 4.38 33.53
C PRO A 239 0.46 5.31 34.70
N ARG A 240 1.51 5.91 35.26
CA ARG A 240 1.33 6.90 36.33
C ARG A 240 0.73 8.17 35.74
N ILE A 241 -0.26 8.72 36.43
CA ILE A 241 -0.79 10.05 36.12
C ILE A 241 -0.03 11.03 37.01
N GLU A 242 0.78 11.91 36.40
CA GLU A 242 1.50 12.96 37.11
C GLU A 242 1.04 14.30 36.56
N TYR A 243 0.54 15.18 37.43
CA TYR A 243 0.05 16.53 37.08
C TYR A 243 -1.03 16.58 35.98
N GLY A 244 -1.80 15.51 35.81
CA GLY A 244 -2.85 15.42 34.78
C GLY A 244 -2.36 14.87 33.44
N ASP A 245 -1.05 14.67 33.28
CA ASP A 245 -0.47 14.02 32.10
C ASP A 245 -0.14 12.55 32.38
N ILE A 246 -0.32 11.72 31.35
CA ILE A 246 0.05 10.30 31.40
C ILE A 246 1.57 10.21 31.28
N ASN A 247 2.25 9.86 32.37
CA ASN A 247 3.70 9.68 32.39
C ASN A 247 4.05 8.23 32.04
N PHE A 248 4.51 8.03 30.80
CA PHE A 248 5.11 6.78 30.33
C PHE A 248 6.58 6.72 30.76
N ASN A 249 6.83 6.64 32.07
CA ASN A 249 8.19 6.58 32.58
C ASN A 249 8.88 5.23 32.24
N TYR A 250 10.18 5.15 32.54
CA TYR A 250 10.98 3.95 32.27
C TYR A 250 10.41 2.69 32.94
N ASP A 251 9.88 2.81 34.17
CA ASP A 251 9.28 1.68 34.90
C ASP A 251 8.02 1.16 34.21
N PHE A 252 7.17 2.05 33.69
CA PHE A 252 6.00 1.68 32.90
C PHE A 252 6.42 0.94 31.63
N HIS A 253 7.40 1.48 30.88
CA HIS A 253 7.89 0.83 29.67
C HIS A 253 8.47 -0.57 29.96
N ASN A 254 9.22 -0.74 31.05
CA ASN A 254 9.73 -2.06 31.43
C ASN A 254 8.61 -3.02 31.80
N ALA A 255 7.65 -2.60 32.63
CA ALA A 255 6.51 -3.43 33.01
C ALA A 255 5.68 -3.84 31.79
N LYS A 256 5.48 -2.91 30.85
CA LYS A 256 4.82 -3.13 29.56
C LYS A 256 5.59 -4.12 28.69
N ASP A 257 6.89 -3.97 28.54
CA ASP A 257 7.72 -4.87 27.73
C ASP A 257 7.84 -6.27 28.33
N ILE A 258 7.82 -6.40 29.66
CA ILE A 258 7.74 -7.70 30.35
C ILE A 258 6.38 -8.33 30.05
N ARG A 259 5.29 -7.57 30.23
CA ARG A 259 3.94 -8.10 30.05
C ARG A 259 3.64 -8.48 28.60
N GLU A 260 4.08 -7.69 27.64
CA GLU A 260 3.99 -8.02 26.21
C GLU A 260 4.70 -9.34 25.90
N ARG A 261 5.87 -9.59 26.50
CA ARG A 261 6.59 -10.87 26.35
C ARG A 261 5.82 -12.05 26.95
N GLU A 262 5.21 -11.89 28.12
CA GLU A 262 4.36 -12.92 28.71
C GLU A 262 3.17 -13.25 27.79
N ILE A 263 2.48 -12.24 27.28
CA ILE A 263 1.36 -12.43 26.33
C ILE A 263 1.83 -13.15 25.07
N HIS A 264 2.98 -12.76 24.51
CA HIS A 264 3.59 -13.43 23.36
C HIS A 264 3.89 -14.91 23.62
N ALA A 265 4.33 -15.23 24.85
CA ALA A 265 4.60 -16.59 25.31
C ALA A 265 3.31 -17.41 25.44
N ASP A 266 2.34 -16.86 26.17
CA ASP A 266 1.09 -17.52 26.55
C ASP A 266 0.26 -17.86 25.31
N LEU A 267 0.23 -16.94 24.34
CA LEU A 267 -0.53 -17.11 23.10
C LEU A 267 0.30 -17.73 21.97
N ASN A 268 1.62 -17.92 22.16
CA ASN A 268 2.55 -18.38 21.13
C ASN A 268 2.46 -17.56 19.81
N ILE A 269 2.46 -16.23 19.96
CA ILE A 269 2.30 -15.27 18.85
C ILE A 269 3.51 -14.36 18.63
N GLY A 270 4.54 -14.43 19.48
CA GLY A 270 5.67 -13.49 19.44
C GLY A 270 6.36 -13.40 18.08
N GLN A 271 6.43 -14.50 17.33
CA GLN A 271 7.02 -14.56 15.98
C GLN A 271 6.38 -13.63 14.95
N TYR A 272 5.15 -13.14 15.19
CA TYR A 272 4.45 -12.23 14.27
C TYR A 272 4.70 -10.74 14.55
N PHE A 273 5.39 -10.40 15.65
CA PHE A 273 5.64 -9.03 16.11
C PHE A 273 7.03 -8.50 15.77
N TYR A 274 8.00 -9.37 15.49
CA TYR A 274 9.41 -8.98 15.32
C TYR A 274 9.84 -8.89 13.84
N SER A 275 10.78 -7.99 13.56
CA SER A 275 11.31 -7.76 12.20
C SER A 275 12.41 -8.75 11.80
N TYR A 276 12.65 -8.80 10.49
CA TYR A 276 13.15 -9.96 9.77
C TYR A 276 14.64 -10.26 9.89
N CYS A 277 15.49 -9.33 10.35
CA CYS A 277 16.95 -9.50 10.33
C CYS A 277 17.69 -8.58 11.34
N THR A 278 16.99 -8.08 12.37
CA THR A 278 17.61 -7.19 13.36
C THR A 278 17.44 -7.78 14.74
N ALA A 279 18.55 -8.01 15.44
CA ALA A 279 18.53 -7.96 16.90
C ALA A 279 17.89 -6.62 17.29
N PHE A 280 16.87 -6.68 18.14
CA PHE A 280 16.08 -5.51 18.51
C PHE A 280 17.02 -4.45 19.09
N LEU A 281 16.94 -3.20 18.65
CA LEU A 281 17.40 -2.09 19.50
C LEU A 281 16.20 -1.73 20.35
N ASN A 282 16.20 -2.16 21.61
CA ASN A 282 15.20 -1.67 22.54
C ASN A 282 15.42 -0.17 22.69
N ALA A 283 14.44 0.65 22.29
CA ALA A 283 14.59 2.10 22.15
C ALA A 283 14.97 2.80 23.48
N THR A 284 14.74 2.13 24.60
CA THR A 284 15.07 2.58 25.95
C THR A 284 16.39 2.05 26.50
N THR A 285 16.94 0.94 25.98
CA THR A 285 18.11 0.27 26.59
C THR A 285 19.28 0.00 25.63
N ASN A 286 19.14 0.25 24.33
CA ASN A 286 20.16 -0.06 23.31
C ASN A 286 20.65 -1.53 23.32
N GLN A 287 19.96 -2.43 24.01
CA GLN A 287 20.34 -3.84 24.09
C GLN A 287 19.83 -4.60 22.89
N ARG A 288 20.76 -5.23 22.16
CA ARG A 288 20.49 -6.22 21.11
C ARG A 288 19.90 -7.47 21.74
N THR A 289 18.57 -7.64 21.70
CA THR A 289 17.98 -8.91 22.10
C THR A 289 18.01 -9.88 20.91
N PRO A 290 18.59 -11.08 21.08
CA PRO A 290 18.50 -12.12 20.05
C PRO A 290 17.03 -12.46 19.81
N ARG A 291 16.72 -12.98 18.60
CA ARG A 291 15.42 -13.57 18.28
C ARG A 291 15.06 -14.53 19.42
N ILE A 292 14.04 -14.20 20.20
CA ILE A 292 13.50 -15.13 21.18
C ILE A 292 12.85 -16.21 20.32
N TYR A 293 13.57 -17.31 20.11
CA TYR A 293 12.96 -18.57 19.71
C TYR A 293 12.03 -18.91 20.86
N TRP A 294 10.75 -18.61 20.69
CA TRP A 294 9.72 -19.15 21.56
C TRP A 294 9.71 -20.64 21.22
N PRO A 295 10.18 -21.54 22.11
CA PRO A 295 10.11 -22.95 21.84
C PRO A 295 8.63 -23.27 21.62
N ASN A 296 8.28 -23.70 20.41
CA ASN A 296 6.94 -24.12 20.04
C ASN A 296 6.38 -25.00 21.16
N ARG A 297 5.46 -24.47 21.97
CA ARG A 297 4.58 -25.31 22.77
C ARG A 297 3.38 -25.61 21.88
N GLY A 298 3.45 -26.75 21.19
CA GLY A 298 2.32 -27.46 20.57
C GLY A 298 1.53 -26.70 19.52
#